data_AF-A0A9D4AUK1-F1
#
_entry.id   AF-A0A9D4AUK1-F1
#
_cell.length_a   1.000
_cell.length_b   1.000
_cell.length_c   1.000
_cell.angle_alpha   90.00
_cell.angle_beta   90.00
_cell.angle_gamma   90.00
#
_symmetry.space_group_name_H-M   'P 1'
#
loop_
_entity.id
_entity.type
_entity.pdbx_description
1 polymer ?
#
loop_
_entity_poly.entity_id
_entity_poly.type
_entity_poly.pdbx_seq_one_letter_code
_entity_poly.pdbx_strand_id
1 'polypeptide(L)'
;MMESFFCCLGLYKLLAGFEDKSAYALCTFAFSTGNPEDPVKLFKGKTCGRIVEPRGPRDFGWDPCFQPDGYDQTYAELPKAVKNSISHRYRALKELSGYFNQQNNPAEATSTPS
;
A
#
# COMPACT_ATOMS: atom_id res chain seq x y z
N MET A 1 16.54 1.08 22.22
CA MET A 1 15.41 2.04 22.13
C MET A 1 15.90 3.36 21.55
N MET A 2 16.42 3.33 20.31
CA MET A 2 16.98 4.52 19.62
C MET A 2 16.73 4.43 18.10
N GLU A 3 16.51 3.22 17.57
CA GLU A 3 16.18 2.93 16.18
C GLU A 3 14.81 3.47 15.69
N SER A 4 13.82 3.63 16.58
CA SER A 4 12.45 4.02 16.16
C SER A 4 12.23 5.53 16.03
N PHE A 5 13.15 6.37 16.55
CA PHE A 5 13.00 7.83 16.51
C PHE A 5 13.36 8.44 15.15
N PHE A 6 14.23 7.77 14.37
CA PHE A 6 14.76 8.33 13.14
C PHE A 6 13.78 8.21 11.95
N CYS A 7 12.95 7.17 11.93
CA CYS A 7 12.18 6.82 10.74
C CYS A 7 11.14 7.90 10.37
N CYS A 8 10.15 8.16 11.23
CA CYS A 8 9.04 9.06 10.86
C CYS A 8 9.43 10.54 10.84
N LEU A 9 10.11 11.02 11.89
CA LEU A 9 10.48 12.43 12.00
C LEU A 9 11.56 12.80 10.99
N GLY A 10 12.48 11.89 10.69
CA GLY A 10 13.48 12.06 9.64
C GLY A 10 12.84 12.18 8.26
N LEU A 11 11.88 11.30 7.93
CA LEU A 11 11.15 11.36 6.66
C LEU A 11 10.41 12.68 6.46
N TYR A 12 9.71 13.15 7.49
CA TYR A 12 9.04 14.47 7.43
C TYR A 12 10.05 15.61 7.26
N LYS A 13 11.15 15.62 8.02
CA LYS A 13 12.19 16.65 7.94
C LYS A 13 12.93 16.64 6.60
N LEU A 14 13.11 15.48 5.98
CA LEU A 14 13.75 15.36 4.65
C LEU A 14 12.98 16.15 3.59
N LEU A 15 11.67 16.24 3.73
CA LEU A 15 10.83 17.00 2.83
C LEU A 15 10.75 18.49 3.17
N ALA A 16 11.37 19.00 4.24
CA ALA A 16 11.18 20.37 4.72
C ALA A 16 11.37 21.45 3.65
N GLY A 17 12.33 21.27 2.73
CA GLY A 17 12.62 22.21 1.63
C GLY A 17 11.73 22.10 0.39
N PHE A 18 10.79 21.15 0.35
CA PHE A 18 9.90 20.91 -0.78
C PHE A 18 8.48 21.34 -0.45
N GLU A 19 7.79 22.07 -1.34
CA GLU A 19 6.37 22.42 -1.13
C GLU A 19 5.47 21.18 -1.24
N ASP A 20 5.76 20.31 -2.21
CA ASP A 20 5.01 19.08 -2.40
C ASP A 20 5.38 18.04 -1.35
N LYS A 21 4.36 17.59 -0.61
CA LYS A 21 4.46 16.52 0.38
C LYS A 21 3.71 15.26 -0.06
N SER A 22 3.22 15.23 -1.31
CA SER A 22 2.50 14.09 -1.86
C SER A 22 3.37 12.84 -1.82
N ALA A 23 2.74 11.72 -1.48
CA ALA A 23 3.39 10.43 -1.40
C ALA A 23 2.39 9.32 -1.71
N TYR A 24 2.89 8.12 -1.89
CA TYR A 24 2.04 6.95 -1.96
C TYR A 24 2.69 5.75 -1.31
N ALA A 25 1.87 4.95 -0.63
CA ALA A 25 2.25 3.63 -0.18
C ALA A 25 2.00 2.62 -1.31
N LEU A 26 3.00 1.78 -1.60
CA LEU A 26 2.93 0.75 -2.64
C LEU A 26 3.18 -0.63 -2.01
N CYS A 27 2.30 -1.58 -2.27
CA CYS A 27 2.51 -3.01 -1.99
C CYS A 27 2.55 -3.74 -3.33
N THR A 28 3.54 -4.63 -3.49
CA THR A 28 3.63 -5.52 -4.66
C THR A 28 3.71 -6.96 -4.16
N PHE A 29 2.74 -7.79 -4.54
CA PHE A 29 2.85 -9.25 -4.42
C PHE A 29 3.46 -9.81 -5.70
N ALA A 30 4.35 -10.78 -5.55
CA ALA A 30 4.93 -11.52 -6.65
C ALA A 30 4.50 -12.98 -6.54
N PHE A 31 3.94 -13.54 -7.62
CA PHE A 31 3.48 -14.91 -7.69
C PHE A 31 4.19 -15.63 -8.83
N SER A 32 4.67 -16.83 -8.55
CA SER A 32 5.24 -17.74 -9.54
C SER A 32 4.59 -19.10 -9.38
N THR A 33 4.31 -19.77 -10.50
CA THR A 33 3.83 -21.16 -10.54
C THR A 33 4.95 -22.16 -10.24
N GLY A 34 6.21 -21.71 -10.25
CA GLY A 34 7.40 -22.56 -10.17
C GLY A 34 7.83 -23.14 -11.52
N ASN A 35 7.05 -22.97 -12.58
CA ASN A 35 7.45 -23.31 -13.94
C ASN A 35 8.40 -22.22 -14.49
N PRO A 36 9.62 -22.57 -14.96
CA PRO A 36 10.54 -21.60 -15.56
C PRO A 36 10.00 -20.87 -16.79
N GLU A 37 9.02 -21.44 -17.49
CA GLU A 37 8.39 -20.83 -18.67
C GLU A 37 7.34 -19.77 -18.31
N ASP A 38 6.80 -19.81 -17.09
CA ASP A 38 5.80 -18.86 -16.64
C ASP A 38 6.47 -17.64 -15.99
N PRO A 39 6.28 -16.42 -16.54
CA PRO A 39 6.84 -15.22 -15.93
C PRO A 39 6.17 -14.94 -14.57
N VAL A 40 6.95 -14.38 -13.65
CA VAL A 40 6.45 -13.93 -12.34
C VAL A 40 5.35 -12.89 -12.55
N LYS A 41 4.17 -13.15 -11.99
CA LYS A 41 3.04 -12.22 -12.01
C LYS A 41 3.13 -11.27 -10.83
N LEU A 42 2.99 -9.99 -11.10
CA LEU A 42 3.05 -8.93 -10.08
C LEU A 42 1.66 -8.34 -9.87
N PHE A 43 1.23 -8.23 -8.62
CA PHE A 43 -0.02 -7.60 -8.22
C PHE A 43 0.29 -6.39 -7.36
N LYS A 44 -0.26 -5.23 -7.71
CA LYS A 44 0.14 -3.96 -7.11
C LYS A 44 -1.06 -3.30 -6.45
N GLY A 45 -0.81 -2.75 -5.27
CA GLY A 45 -1.79 -1.94 -4.57
C GLY A 45 -1.15 -0.64 -4.15
N LYS A 46 -1.80 0.47 -4.48
CA LYS A 46 -1.31 1.83 -4.23
C LYS A 46 -2.32 2.59 -3.37
N THR A 47 -1.84 3.34 -2.40
CA THR A 47 -2.65 4.32 -1.68
C THR A 47 -1.93 5.65 -1.71
N CYS A 48 -2.55 6.65 -2.33
CA CYS A 48 -2.04 8.02 -2.36
C CYS A 48 -2.31 8.72 -1.03
N GLY A 49 -1.49 9.71 -0.73
CA GLY A 49 -1.55 10.48 0.50
C GLY A 49 -0.47 11.54 0.52
N ARG A 50 -0.10 11.95 1.73
CA ARG A 50 0.94 12.94 1.96
C ARG A 50 1.76 12.60 3.20
N ILE A 51 3.00 13.07 3.22
CA ILE A 51 3.85 13.00 4.39
C ILE A 51 3.54 14.18 5.31
N VAL A 52 3.29 13.87 6.57
CA VAL A 52 2.92 14.85 7.61
C VAL A 52 3.84 14.71 8.82
N GLU A 53 3.79 15.70 9.70
CA GLU A 53 4.43 15.59 11.00
C GLU A 53 3.90 14.33 11.72
N PRO A 54 4.77 13.48 12.32
CA PRO A 54 4.37 12.19 12.84
C PRO A 54 3.33 12.28 13.96
N ARG A 55 2.17 11.63 13.80
CA ARG A 55 1.08 11.54 14.79
C ARG A 55 0.66 10.10 15.06
N GLY A 56 0.13 9.84 16.25
CA GLY A 56 -0.34 8.52 16.68
C GLY A 56 0.74 7.60 17.28
N PRO A 57 0.37 6.35 17.61
CA PRO A 57 1.28 5.35 18.18
C PRO A 57 2.46 5.03 17.25
N ARG A 58 3.68 4.96 17.78
CA ARG A 58 4.91 4.74 16.99
C ARG A 58 5.31 3.27 16.88
N ASP A 59 4.31 2.39 16.91
CA ASP A 59 4.53 0.95 16.99
C ASP A 59 5.00 0.36 15.65
N PHE A 60 4.70 1.03 14.52
CA PHE A 60 4.88 0.45 13.19
C PHE A 60 5.47 1.43 12.16
N GLY A 61 6.77 1.28 11.91
CA GLY A 61 7.46 1.85 10.73
C GLY A 61 7.19 3.33 10.48
N TRP A 62 6.66 3.64 9.30
CA TRP A 62 6.38 4.98 8.78
C TRP A 62 4.89 5.37 8.86
N ASP A 63 4.04 4.53 9.44
CA ASP A 63 2.60 4.80 9.56
C ASP A 63 2.28 6.15 10.24
N PRO A 64 3.02 6.58 11.30
CA PRO A 64 2.78 7.87 11.93
C PRO A 64 2.96 9.09 11.04
N CYS A 65 3.79 9.02 9.98
CA CYS A 65 4.05 10.17 9.11
C CYS A 65 3.30 10.12 7.77
N PHE A 66 2.45 9.12 7.54
CA PHE A 66 1.68 8.99 6.30
C PHE A 66 0.19 9.24 6.56
N GLN A 67 -0.36 10.26 5.91
CA GLN A 67 -1.79 10.57 5.90
C GLN A 67 -2.37 10.20 4.53
N PRO A 68 -3.27 9.20 4.43
CA PRO A 68 -3.89 8.82 3.17
C PRO A 68 -4.87 9.90 2.70
N ASP A 69 -5.05 10.01 1.38
CA ASP A 69 -6.05 10.91 0.81
C ASP A 69 -7.47 10.50 1.25
N GLY A 70 -8.30 11.51 1.55
CA GLY A 70 -9.66 11.32 2.05
C GLY A 70 -9.77 11.14 3.57
N TYR A 71 -8.65 11.23 4.31
CA TYR A 71 -8.63 11.17 5.77
C TYR A 71 -7.77 12.29 6.36
N ASP A 72 -8.15 12.76 7.55
CA ASP A 72 -7.35 13.71 8.34
C ASP A 72 -6.41 13.03 9.35
N GLN A 73 -6.55 11.71 9.49
CA GLN A 73 -5.79 10.86 10.41
C GLN A 73 -4.63 10.17 9.69
N THR A 74 -3.50 9.98 10.38
CA THR A 74 -2.40 9.16 9.87
C THR A 74 -2.74 7.68 9.91
N TYR A 75 -1.98 6.85 9.19
CA TYR A 75 -2.13 5.39 9.28
C TYR A 75 -1.97 4.83 10.69
N ALA A 76 -1.21 5.50 11.56
CA ALA A 76 -1.06 5.10 12.96
C ALA A 76 -2.30 5.47 13.80
N GLU A 77 -2.99 6.57 13.46
CA GLU A 77 -4.20 7.02 14.15
C GLU A 77 -5.47 6.28 13.70
N LEU A 78 -5.47 5.71 12.50
CA LEU A 78 -6.62 4.99 11.97
C LEU A 78 -6.87 3.68 12.72
N PRO A 79 -8.14 3.35 13.03
CA PRO A 79 -8.49 2.01 13.51
C PRO A 79 -8.06 0.95 12.49
N LYS A 80 -7.57 -0.20 13.00
CA LYS A 80 -7.03 -1.28 12.17
C LYS A 80 -8.01 -1.75 11.07
N ALA A 81 -9.31 -1.78 11.36
CA ALA A 81 -10.34 -2.13 10.39
C ALA A 81 -10.41 -1.14 9.21
N VAL A 82 -10.39 0.16 9.50
CA VAL A 82 -10.42 1.22 8.48
C VAL A 82 -9.13 1.18 7.65
N LYS A 83 -7.97 1.12 8.33
CA LYS A 83 -6.67 0.99 7.66
C LYS A 83 -6.65 -0.20 6.70
N ASN A 84 -7.14 -1.36 7.14
CA ASN A 84 -7.17 -2.55 6.29
C ASN A 84 -8.01 -2.34 5.03
N SER A 85 -9.17 -1.67 5.11
CA SER A 85 -10.01 -1.41 3.93
C SER A 85 -9.37 -0.50 2.87
N ILE A 86 -8.52 0.45 3.28
CA ILE A 86 -7.88 1.42 2.36
C ILE A 86 -6.42 1.10 2.06
N SER A 87 -5.85 0.12 2.74
CA SER A 87 -4.42 -0.16 2.65
C SER A 87 -4.01 -0.62 1.26
N HIS A 88 -2.89 -0.08 0.81
CA HIS A 88 -2.14 -0.53 -0.36
C HIS A 88 -1.97 -2.06 -0.39
N ARG A 89 -1.76 -2.70 0.77
CA ARG A 89 -1.70 -4.17 0.88
C ARG A 89 -3.02 -4.86 0.56
N TYR A 90 -4.15 -4.39 1.10
CA TYR A 90 -5.46 -4.94 0.79
C TYR A 90 -5.80 -4.79 -0.69
N ARG A 91 -5.45 -3.66 -1.31
CA ARG A 91 -5.63 -3.44 -2.75
C ARG A 91 -4.82 -4.46 -3.58
N ALA A 92 -3.56 -4.68 -3.22
CA ALA A 92 -2.71 -5.68 -3.89
C ALA A 92 -3.26 -7.12 -3.71
N LEU A 93 -3.75 -7.43 -2.50
CA LEU A 93 -4.35 -8.73 -2.20
C LEU A 93 -5.67 -8.93 -2.95
N LYS A 94 -6.46 -7.87 -3.13
CA LYS A 94 -7.68 -7.91 -3.92
C LYS A 94 -7.40 -8.24 -5.39
N GLU A 95 -6.34 -7.67 -5.97
CA GLU A 95 -5.90 -8.03 -7.33
C GLU A 95 -5.47 -9.50 -7.40
N LEU A 96 -4.68 -9.97 -6.44
CA LEU A 96 -4.27 -11.38 -6.35
C LEU A 96 -5.48 -12.31 -6.24
N SER A 97 -6.45 -11.98 -5.38
CA SER A 97 -7.68 -12.77 -5.22
C SER A 97 -8.53 -12.76 -6.50
N GLY A 98 -8.63 -11.62 -7.19
CA GLY A 98 -9.32 -11.51 -8.47
C GLY A 98 -8.72 -12.43 -9.53
N TYR A 99 -7.39 -12.48 -9.59
CA TYR A 99 -6.68 -13.39 -10.50
C TYR A 99 -7.03 -14.86 -10.26
N PHE A 100 -7.07 -15.33 -9.01
CA PHE A 100 -7.45 -16.72 -8.73
C PHE A 100 -8.94 -17.00 -8.94
N ASN A 101 -9.82 -16.04 -8.67
CA ASN A 101 -11.25 -16.21 -8.92
C ASN A 101 -11.57 -16.33 -10.42
N GLN A 102 -10.85 -15.60 -11.28
CA GLN A 102 -10.97 -15.72 -12.73
C GLN A 102 -10.47 -17.08 -13.24
N GLN A 103 -9.42 -17.63 -12.64
CA GLN A 103 -8.91 -18.96 -13.00
C GLN A 103 -9.89 -20.09 -12.62
N ASN A 104 -10.66 -19.92 -11.54
CA ASN A 104 -11.63 -20.91 -11.07
C ASN A 104 -12.98 -20.89 -11.82
N ASN A 105 -13.22 -19.91 -12.69
CA ASN A 105 -14.49 -19.75 -13.42
C ASN A 105 -14.22 -19.51 -14.93
N PRO A 106 -13.89 -20.56 -15.71
CA PRO A 106 -13.45 -20.42 -17.11
C PRO A 106 -14.55 -19.97 -18.10
N ALA A 107 -15.78 -19.69 -17.66
CA ALA A 107 -16.92 -19.41 -18.54
C ALA A 107 -17.01 -17.94 -19.05
N GLU A 108 -16.16 -17.01 -18.59
CA GLU A 108 -16.30 -15.57 -18.90
C GLU A 108 -15.09 -14.94 -19.61
N ALA A 109 -14.05 -15.72 -19.93
CA ALA A 109 -12.80 -15.23 -20.53
C ALA A 109 -12.86 -15.01 -22.06
N THR A 110 -14.02 -15.17 -22.70
CA THR A 110 -14.22 -14.91 -24.14
C THR A 110 -15.15 -13.73 -24.38
N SER A 111 -14.73 -12.52 -24.03
CA SER A 111 -15.26 -11.30 -24.65
C SER A 111 -14.35 -10.09 -24.41
N THR A 112 -13.20 -10.06 -25.08
CA THR A 112 -12.53 -8.79 -25.38
C THR A 112 -13.05 -8.32 -26.74
N PRO A 113 -13.83 -7.24 -26.85
CA PRO A 113 -14.17 -6.69 -28.16
C PRO A 113 -12.94 -6.00 -28.76
N SER A 114 -12.77 -6.21 -30.07
CA SER A 114 -11.72 -5.68 -30.94
C SER A 114 -11.67 -4.15 -30.99
#